data_AF-A0A251P3Y2-F1
#
_entry.id   AF-A0A251P3Y2-F1
#
_cell.length_a   1.000
_cell.length_b   1.000
_cell.length_c   1.000
_cell.angle_alpha   90.00
_cell.angle_beta   90.00
_cell.angle_gamma   90.00
#
_symmetry.space_group_name_H-M   'P 1'
#
loop_
_entity.id
_entity.type
_entity.pdbx_description
1 polymer ?
#
loop_
_entity_poly.entity_id
_entity_poly.type
_entity_poly.pdbx_seq_one_letter_code
_entity_poly.pdbx_strand_id
1 'polypeptide(L)'
;MSPTSDELKSRSVTVKNRRRAYLNKLIFDGHYFSEDAMREREPYLHHEYVGKFQDPIGRSMARPGERWSDTLLRRAEEAILVAKIRGEQQRLGVSESDWVGGERNQQEEQEEEEEEEEEEEDEDEDEEEVKKANRGAQSAEVLMDHPDAPNGAQTGDRLDAPNGAQTITDECSEQATVSAEELQDQMDQFTHIMQQKFLLGEDNEYLDYSKIDNDETLDDHWQREANHDAEEKYFAED
;
A
#
# COMPACT_ATOMS: atom_id res chain seq x y z
N MET A 1 26.84 13.95 43.72
CA MET A 1 27.63 12.74 43.38
C MET A 1 27.10 12.23 42.07
N SER A 2 27.96 12.07 41.06
CA SER A 2 27.57 11.49 39.77
C SER A 2 27.56 9.96 39.89
N PRO A 3 26.62 9.25 39.26
CA PRO A 3 26.54 7.79 39.33
C PRO A 3 27.78 7.14 38.72
N THR A 4 28.18 5.99 39.27
CA THR A 4 29.32 5.23 38.76
C THR A 4 28.96 4.48 37.46
N SER A 5 29.96 4.10 36.67
CA SER A 5 29.73 3.35 35.41
C SER A 5 28.97 2.04 35.67
N ASP A 6 29.24 1.38 36.78
CA ASP A 6 28.61 0.10 37.11
C ASP A 6 27.15 0.29 37.56
N GLU A 7 26.85 1.35 38.32
CA GLU A 7 25.46 1.72 38.65
C GLU A 7 24.63 2.02 37.38
N LEU A 8 25.22 2.70 36.39
CA LEU A 8 24.56 2.97 35.12
C LEU A 8 24.27 1.69 34.32
N LYS A 9 25.22 0.73 34.31
CA LYS A 9 25.02 -0.57 33.66
C LYS A 9 23.93 -1.38 34.37
N SER A 10 23.98 -1.46 35.70
CA SER A 10 22.97 -2.14 36.50
C SER A 10 21.58 -1.57 36.23
N ARG A 11 21.44 -0.23 36.21
CA ARG A 11 20.18 0.43 35.87
C ARG A 11 19.75 0.17 34.43
N SER A 12 20.66 0.13 33.47
CA SER A 12 20.33 -0.21 32.08
C SER A 12 19.83 -1.66 31.96
N VAL A 13 20.44 -2.59 32.69
CA VAL A 13 20.02 -3.99 32.73
C VAL A 13 18.64 -4.13 33.36
N THR A 14 18.38 -3.47 34.49
CA THR A 14 17.04 -3.53 35.11
C THR A 14 15.97 -2.96 34.18
N VAL A 15 16.23 -1.84 33.52
CA VAL A 15 15.30 -1.27 32.52
C VAL A 15 15.03 -2.25 31.38
N LYS A 16 16.07 -2.86 30.80
CA LYS A 16 15.90 -3.84 29.72
C LYS A 16 15.08 -5.06 30.17
N ASN A 17 15.34 -5.55 31.37
CA ASN A 17 14.60 -6.68 31.94
C ASN A 17 13.13 -6.32 32.17
N ARG A 18 12.84 -5.16 32.78
CA ARG A 18 11.47 -4.67 32.99
C ARG A 18 10.71 -4.51 31.67
N ARG A 19 11.33 -3.84 30.69
CA ARG A 19 10.76 -3.71 29.34
C ARG A 19 10.50 -5.07 28.71
N ARG A 20 11.42 -6.03 28.83
CA ARG A 20 11.23 -7.38 28.27
C ARG A 20 10.11 -8.16 28.97
N ALA A 21 9.95 -8.02 30.29
CA ALA A 21 8.80 -8.59 31.00
C ALA A 21 7.47 -7.96 30.53
N TYR A 22 7.44 -6.63 30.36
CA TYR A 22 6.25 -5.94 29.86
C TYR A 22 5.96 -6.28 28.40
N LEU A 23 6.99 -6.46 27.57
CA LEU A 23 6.86 -6.90 26.18
C LEU A 23 6.10 -8.24 26.11
N ASN A 24 6.50 -9.22 26.92
CA ASN A 24 5.83 -10.53 26.94
C ASN A 24 4.35 -10.40 27.31
N LYS A 25 4.02 -9.52 28.26
CA LYS A 25 2.63 -9.21 28.59
C LYS A 25 1.88 -8.62 27.39
N LEU A 26 2.46 -7.65 26.69
CA LEU A 26 1.85 -7.03 25.49
C LEU A 26 1.67 -8.03 24.34
N ILE A 27 2.60 -8.96 24.17
CA ILE A 27 2.49 -10.05 23.19
C ILE A 27 1.31 -10.95 23.55
N PHE A 28 1.16 -11.32 24.83
CA PHE A 28 0.03 -12.13 25.29
C PHE A 28 -1.32 -11.41 25.15
N ASP A 29 -1.37 -10.11 25.45
CA ASP A 29 -2.58 -9.29 25.31
C ASP A 29 -2.98 -9.12 23.83
N GLY A 30 -2.04 -9.22 22.89
CA GLY A 30 -2.27 -9.25 21.44
C GLY A 30 -2.72 -7.92 20.79
N HIS A 31 -3.17 -6.94 21.58
CA HIS A 31 -3.67 -5.67 21.05
C HIS A 31 -2.55 -4.75 20.56
N TYR A 32 -1.46 -4.64 21.33
CA TYR A 32 -0.40 -3.68 21.00
C TYR A 32 0.37 -4.07 19.76
N PHE A 33 0.74 -5.34 19.62
CA PHE A 33 1.42 -5.89 18.45
C PHE A 33 0.44 -6.46 17.42
N SER A 34 -0.82 -6.01 17.43
CA SER A 34 -1.72 -6.28 16.31
C SER A 34 -1.23 -5.54 15.07
N GLU A 35 -1.50 -6.10 13.89
CA GLU A 35 -1.09 -5.49 12.63
C GLU A 35 -1.60 -4.06 12.51
N ASP A 36 -2.88 -3.81 12.80
CA ASP A 36 -3.49 -2.49 12.70
C ASP A 36 -2.80 -1.49 13.66
N ALA A 37 -2.56 -1.88 14.92
CA ALA A 37 -1.88 -1.02 15.89
C ALA A 37 -0.42 -0.75 15.51
N MET A 38 0.29 -1.71 14.90
CA MET A 38 1.65 -1.49 14.41
C MET A 38 1.66 -0.60 13.16
N ARG A 39 0.71 -0.77 12.24
CA ARG A 39 0.54 0.02 11.02
C ARG A 39 0.28 1.49 11.33
N GLU A 40 -0.58 1.79 12.31
CA GLU A 40 -0.87 3.17 12.71
C GLU A 40 0.36 3.91 13.27
N ARG A 41 1.19 3.18 14.02
CA ARG A 41 2.40 3.70 14.68
C ARG A 41 3.55 3.89 13.70
N GLU A 42 3.78 2.91 12.84
CA GLU A 42 4.91 2.86 11.91
C GLU A 42 4.43 2.54 10.48
N PRO A 43 3.70 3.48 9.84
CA PRO A 43 3.04 3.22 8.57
C PRO A 43 4.01 2.98 7.42
N TYR A 44 5.16 3.66 7.40
CA TYR A 44 6.18 3.43 6.38
C TYR A 44 6.82 2.06 6.50
N LEU A 45 7.14 1.63 7.73
CA LEU A 45 7.71 0.32 7.98
C LEU A 45 6.71 -0.78 7.64
N HIS A 46 5.43 -0.62 8.00
CA HIS A 46 4.38 -1.57 7.59
C HIS A 46 4.28 -1.66 6.08
N HIS A 47 4.29 -0.52 5.36
CA HIS A 47 4.23 -0.51 3.91
C HIS A 47 5.40 -1.29 3.27
N GLU A 48 6.62 -1.08 3.76
CA GLU A 48 7.82 -1.71 3.21
C GLU A 48 7.84 -3.24 3.40
N TYR A 49 7.35 -3.74 4.53
CA TYR A 49 7.39 -5.18 4.82
C TYR A 49 6.11 -5.90 4.35
N VAL A 50 4.95 -5.29 4.54
CA VAL A 50 3.65 -5.97 4.36
C VAL A 50 2.78 -5.25 3.34
N GLY A 51 2.64 -3.93 3.46
CA GLY A 51 1.64 -3.15 2.72
C GLY A 51 1.87 -3.04 1.21
N LYS A 52 3.10 -3.28 0.71
CA LYS A 52 3.40 -3.36 -0.73
C LYS A 52 3.01 -4.69 -1.37
N PHE A 53 2.78 -5.72 -0.55
CA PHE A 53 2.41 -7.06 -0.98
C PHE A 53 0.94 -7.40 -0.71
N GLN A 54 0.26 -6.61 0.12
CA GLN A 54 -1.16 -6.80 0.38
C GLN A 54 -1.99 -6.40 -0.83
N ASP A 55 -2.88 -7.32 -1.24
CA ASP A 55 -3.67 -7.26 -2.47
C ASP A 55 -4.34 -5.88 -2.73
N PRO A 56 -4.38 -5.43 -4.00
CA PRO A 56 -5.12 -4.24 -4.45
C PRO A 56 -6.61 -4.25 -4.04
N ILE A 57 -7.18 -5.43 -3.83
CA ILE A 57 -8.59 -5.61 -3.41
C ILE A 57 -8.85 -4.96 -2.05
N GLY A 58 -7.87 -4.94 -1.15
CA GLY A 58 -7.95 -4.24 0.13
C GLY A 58 -8.10 -2.72 -0.03
N ARG A 59 -7.55 -2.17 -1.13
CA ARG A 59 -7.55 -0.76 -1.51
C ARG A 59 -8.72 -0.36 -2.41
N SER A 60 -9.53 -1.33 -2.86
CA SER A 60 -10.63 -1.07 -3.79
C SER A 60 -11.60 0.00 -3.23
N MET A 61 -12.19 0.78 -4.13
CA MET A 61 -13.16 1.83 -3.78
C MET A 61 -14.40 1.27 -3.09
N ALA A 62 -14.84 0.06 -3.45
CA ALA A 62 -16.06 -0.52 -2.88
C ALA A 62 -15.85 -2.00 -2.59
N ARG A 63 -16.08 -2.39 -1.34
CA ARG A 63 -16.20 -3.80 -0.95
C ARG A 63 -17.67 -4.22 -1.04
N PRO A 64 -17.98 -5.42 -1.53
CA PRO A 64 -19.36 -5.91 -1.58
C PRO A 64 -20.01 -5.86 -0.20
N GLY A 65 -21.15 -5.15 -0.08
CA GLY A 65 -21.92 -5.04 1.16
C GLY A 65 -21.46 -3.94 2.14
N GLU A 66 -20.41 -3.19 1.83
CA GLU A 66 -19.94 -2.05 2.63
C GLU A 66 -20.81 -0.80 2.36
N ARG A 67 -21.11 -0.01 3.41
CA ARG A 67 -21.80 1.26 3.22
C ARG A 67 -20.81 2.28 2.70
N TRP A 68 -21.28 3.22 1.89
CA TRP A 68 -20.46 4.33 1.39
C TRP A 68 -19.80 5.15 2.51
N SER A 69 -20.46 5.27 3.67
CA SER A 69 -19.88 5.90 4.86
C SER A 69 -18.63 5.20 5.35
N ASP A 70 -18.62 3.87 5.33
CA ASP A 70 -17.53 3.04 5.84
C ASP A 70 -16.36 3.06 4.86
N THR A 71 -16.66 2.99 3.55
CA THR A 71 -15.70 3.23 2.48
C THR A 71 -14.99 4.58 2.62
N LEU A 72 -15.76 5.66 2.81
CA LEU A 72 -15.21 7.01 2.89
C LEU A 72 -14.31 7.16 4.12
N LEU A 73 -14.74 6.62 5.27
CA LEU A 73 -13.95 6.64 6.49
C LEU A 73 -12.62 5.88 6.29
N ARG A 74 -12.68 4.67 5.75
CA ARG A 74 -11.49 3.87 5.43
C ARG A 74 -10.53 4.59 4.47
N ARG A 75 -11.06 5.24 3.43
CA ARG A 75 -10.22 5.99 2.47
C ARG A 75 -9.60 7.23 3.10
N ALA A 76 -10.32 7.94 3.97
CA ALA A 76 -9.77 9.08 4.69
C ALA A 76 -8.64 8.63 5.64
N GLU A 77 -8.83 7.52 6.35
CA GLU A 77 -7.79 6.91 7.21
C GLU A 77 -6.57 6.47 6.38
N GLU A 78 -6.78 5.80 5.25
CA GLU A 78 -5.70 5.36 4.35
C GLU A 78 -4.94 6.56 3.77
N ALA A 79 -5.63 7.64 3.39
CA ALA A 79 -4.98 8.86 2.89
C ALA A 79 -4.06 9.50 3.95
N ILE A 80 -4.46 9.49 5.23
CA ILE A 80 -3.61 9.97 6.33
C ILE A 80 -2.35 9.09 6.46
N LEU A 81 -2.50 7.77 6.35
CA LEU A 81 -1.35 6.85 6.40
C LEU A 81 -0.40 7.08 5.22
N VAL A 82 -0.92 7.23 4.00
CA VAL A 82 -0.13 7.55 2.80
C VAL A 82 0.61 8.87 2.94
N ALA A 83 -0.02 9.91 3.51
CA ALA A 83 0.63 11.18 3.78
C ALA A 83 1.80 11.03 4.78
N LYS A 84 1.61 10.25 5.86
CA LYS A 84 2.70 9.91 6.80
C LYS A 84 3.84 9.17 6.10
N ILE A 85 3.52 8.21 5.25
CA ILE A 85 4.50 7.45 4.46
C ILE A 85 5.32 8.39 3.57
N ARG A 86 4.68 9.30 2.83
CA ARG A 86 5.39 10.27 1.97
C ARG A 86 6.31 11.18 2.77
N GLY A 87 5.87 11.66 3.93
CA GLY A 87 6.71 12.46 4.81
C GLY A 87 7.99 11.71 5.25
N GLU A 88 7.86 10.43 5.55
CA GLU A 88 9.00 9.55 5.88
C GLU A 88 9.89 9.26 4.68
N GLN A 89 9.33 8.97 3.50
CA GLN A 89 10.06 8.80 2.25
C GLN A 89 10.87 10.06 1.89
N GLN A 90 10.27 11.24 2.03
CA GLN A 90 10.96 12.51 1.83
C GLN A 90 12.10 12.71 2.84
N ARG A 91 11.87 12.39 4.12
CA ARG A 91 12.90 12.48 5.17
C ARG A 91 14.09 11.58 4.90
N LEU A 92 13.85 10.40 4.30
CA LEU A 92 14.88 9.42 3.93
C LEU A 92 15.52 9.70 2.57
N GLY A 93 15.01 10.68 1.80
CA GLY A 93 15.54 11.04 0.48
C GLY A 93 15.19 10.05 -0.62
N VAL A 94 14.05 9.36 -0.49
CA VAL A 94 13.51 8.47 -1.54
C VAL A 94 13.06 9.31 -2.74
N SER A 95 13.36 8.83 -3.96
CA SER A 95 12.96 9.48 -5.22
C SER A 95 11.44 9.62 -5.31
N GLU A 96 10.94 10.74 -5.83
CA GLU A 96 9.50 10.99 -6.01
C GLU A 96 8.83 9.93 -6.89
N SER A 97 9.57 9.32 -7.83
CA SER A 97 9.11 8.20 -8.64
C SER A 97 8.68 6.97 -7.83
N ASP A 98 9.28 6.80 -6.65
CA ASP A 98 9.11 5.62 -5.81
C ASP A 98 8.15 5.93 -4.64
N TRP A 99 7.49 7.09 -4.66
CA TRP A 99 6.58 7.50 -3.60
C TRP A 99 5.25 6.75 -3.66
N VAL A 100 4.77 6.36 -2.48
CA VAL A 100 3.53 5.58 -2.37
C VAL A 100 2.33 6.39 -2.84
N GLY A 101 1.54 5.78 -3.74
CA GLY A 101 0.34 6.38 -4.33
C GLY A 101 0.62 7.43 -5.41
N GLY A 102 1.85 7.48 -5.96
CA GLY A 102 2.14 8.24 -7.19
C GLY A 102 1.44 7.68 -8.43
N GLU A 103 1.13 6.38 -8.44
CA GLU A 103 0.34 5.71 -9.50
C GLU A 103 -1.06 6.33 -9.64
N ARG A 104 -1.67 6.75 -8.52
CA ARG A 104 -3.01 7.34 -8.52
C ARG A 104 -3.03 8.78 -9.04
N ASN A 105 -1.95 9.55 -8.82
CA ASN A 105 -1.83 10.88 -9.40
C ASN A 105 -1.67 10.78 -10.92
N GLN A 106 -0.91 9.79 -11.41
CA GLN A 106 -0.77 9.55 -12.86
C GLN A 106 -2.08 9.08 -13.50
N GLN A 107 -2.90 8.30 -12.78
CA GLN A 107 -4.20 7.87 -13.28
C GLN A 107 -5.26 8.97 -13.23
N GLU A 108 -5.30 9.79 -12.16
CA GLU A 108 -6.16 10.97 -12.09
C GLU A 108 -5.72 12.05 -13.11
N GLU A 109 -4.42 12.23 -13.35
CA GLU A 109 -3.89 13.11 -14.41
C GLU A 109 -4.23 12.59 -15.82
N GLN A 110 -4.19 11.26 -16.05
CA GLN A 110 -4.63 10.66 -17.32
C GLN A 110 -6.15 10.78 -17.52
N GLU A 111 -6.95 10.60 -16.48
CA GLU A 111 -8.41 10.81 -16.55
C GLU A 111 -8.73 12.29 -16.81
N GLU A 112 -8.00 13.25 -16.20
CA GLU A 112 -8.13 14.68 -16.53
C GLU A 112 -7.69 14.99 -17.97
N GLU A 113 -6.60 14.40 -18.47
CA GLU A 113 -6.17 14.56 -19.88
C GLU A 113 -7.18 13.95 -20.86
N GLU A 114 -7.78 12.79 -20.56
CA GLU A 114 -8.84 12.19 -21.39
C GLU A 114 -10.13 13.02 -21.37
N GLU A 115 -10.53 13.58 -20.22
CA GLU A 115 -11.68 14.52 -20.15
C GLU A 115 -11.40 15.82 -20.94
N GLU A 116 -10.18 16.37 -20.89
CA GLU A 116 -9.80 17.52 -21.73
C GLU A 116 -9.80 17.19 -23.23
N GLU A 117 -9.34 15.99 -23.63
CA GLU A 117 -9.43 15.55 -25.04
C GLU A 117 -10.88 15.33 -25.51
N GLU A 118 -11.78 14.80 -24.67
CA GLU A 118 -13.21 14.68 -25.01
C GLU A 118 -13.90 16.05 -25.13
N GLU A 119 -13.57 17.03 -24.27
CA GLU A 119 -14.13 18.39 -24.39
C GLU A 119 -13.67 19.11 -25.67
N GLU A 120 -12.42 18.91 -26.13
CA GLU A 120 -11.91 19.50 -27.38
C GLU A 120 -12.51 18.81 -28.64
N GLU A 121 -12.79 17.49 -28.60
CA GLU A 121 -13.48 16.81 -29.71
C GLU A 121 -14.95 17.27 -29.86
N ASP A 122 -15.65 17.55 -28.76
CA ASP A 122 -17.03 18.07 -28.78
C ASP A 122 -17.09 19.53 -29.32
N GLU A 123 -16.08 20.37 -29.05
CA GLU A 123 -16.00 21.73 -29.61
C GLU A 123 -15.77 21.74 -31.14
N ASP A 124 -15.04 20.75 -31.68
CA ASP A 124 -14.80 20.60 -33.13
C ASP A 124 -16.02 20.04 -33.90
N GLU A 125 -16.87 19.22 -33.27
CA GLU A 125 -18.13 18.75 -33.89
C GLU A 125 -19.17 19.87 -34.05
N ASP A 126 -19.21 20.83 -33.12
CA ASP A 126 -20.12 21.98 -33.19
C ASP A 126 -19.68 23.01 -34.27
N GLU A 127 -18.40 23.08 -34.64
CA GLU A 127 -17.93 23.95 -35.74
C GLU A 127 -18.17 23.40 -37.16
N GLU A 128 -18.31 22.08 -37.32
CA GLU A 128 -18.56 21.44 -38.63
C GLU A 128 -20.07 21.32 -38.97
N GLU A 129 -20.97 21.34 -37.98
CA GLU A 129 -22.44 21.42 -38.22
C GLU A 129 -22.87 22.81 -38.76
N VAL A 130 -22.19 23.90 -38.38
CA VAL A 130 -22.56 25.25 -38.86
C VAL A 130 -22.18 25.51 -40.32
N LYS A 131 -21.23 24.74 -40.90
CA LYS A 131 -20.80 24.90 -42.31
C LYS A 131 -21.65 24.12 -43.31
N LYS A 132 -22.41 23.10 -42.88
CA LYS A 132 -23.30 22.34 -43.78
C LYS A 132 -24.70 22.93 -43.96
N ALA A 133 -25.11 23.90 -43.13
CA ALA A 133 -26.42 24.54 -43.24
C ALA A 133 -26.55 25.58 -44.37
N ASN A 134 -25.47 25.95 -45.09
CA ASN A 134 -25.49 27.03 -46.10
C ASN A 134 -25.22 26.59 -47.55
N ARG A 135 -25.33 25.31 -47.90
CA ARG A 135 -25.16 24.84 -49.30
C ARG A 135 -26.28 23.98 -49.86
N GLY A 136 -27.43 23.93 -49.21
CA GLY A 136 -28.59 23.13 -49.60
C GLY A 136 -29.77 23.95 -50.12
N ALA A 137 -29.57 24.86 -51.07
CA ALA A 137 -30.66 25.69 -51.58
C ALA A 137 -30.66 25.89 -53.10
N GLN A 138 -30.36 24.87 -53.92
CA GLN A 138 -30.67 24.88 -55.36
C GLN A 138 -30.98 23.46 -55.90
N SER A 139 -32.22 23.26 -56.36
CA SER A 139 -32.73 22.23 -57.31
C SER A 139 -32.76 20.78 -56.79
N ALA A 140 -33.89 20.13 -56.47
CA ALA A 140 -35.18 19.95 -57.16
C ALA A 140 -35.07 19.15 -58.49
N GLU A 141 -35.83 18.04 -58.55
CA GLU A 141 -36.07 17.05 -59.63
C GLU A 141 -34.85 16.19 -60.08
N VAL A 142 -34.83 14.83 -60.19
CA VAL A 142 -35.71 13.93 -60.97
C VAL A 142 -35.47 12.43 -60.62
N LEU A 143 -36.58 11.64 -60.56
CA LEU A 143 -36.82 10.30 -61.15
C LEU A 143 -36.00 9.02 -60.78
N MET A 144 -36.73 7.96 -60.39
CA MET A 144 -36.30 6.55 -60.35
C MET A 144 -36.23 5.91 -61.76
N ASP A 145 -35.22 5.07 -62.02
CA ASP A 145 -35.40 3.70 -62.57
C ASP A 145 -34.10 2.87 -62.50
N HIS A 146 -34.23 1.56 -62.23
CA HIS A 146 -33.22 0.50 -62.49
C HIS A 146 -33.32 0.06 -63.99
N PRO A 147 -32.53 -0.87 -64.61
CA PRO A 147 -31.64 -1.95 -64.09
C PRO A 147 -30.34 -2.20 -64.93
N ASP A 148 -29.72 -3.38 -64.66
CA ASP A 148 -28.80 -4.20 -65.48
C ASP A 148 -27.26 -4.11 -65.33
N ALA A 149 -26.70 -5.25 -64.92
CA ALA A 149 -25.28 -5.66 -64.97
C ALA A 149 -24.92 -6.14 -66.40
N PRO A 150 -23.71 -6.72 -66.72
CA PRO A 150 -22.51 -7.00 -65.92
C PRO A 150 -21.18 -6.66 -66.66
N ASN A 151 -20.07 -7.13 -66.06
CA ASN A 151 -18.85 -7.66 -66.70
C ASN A 151 -17.59 -6.76 -66.78
N GLY A 152 -16.48 -7.29 -66.24
CA GLY A 152 -15.17 -7.13 -66.88
C GLY A 152 -13.95 -6.79 -66.01
N ALA A 153 -13.27 -7.85 -65.54
CA ALA A 153 -11.80 -8.02 -65.43
C ALA A 153 -10.97 -7.06 -64.53
N GLN A 154 -10.43 -7.55 -63.41
CA GLN A 154 -9.04 -8.10 -63.24
C GLN A 154 -7.95 -7.03 -63.49
N THR A 155 -7.04 -6.69 -62.55
CA THR A 155 -5.91 -7.52 -62.11
C THR A 155 -5.16 -6.96 -60.87
N GLY A 156 -4.52 -7.85 -60.10
CA GLY A 156 -3.40 -7.64 -59.14
C GLY A 156 -3.80 -7.86 -57.66
N ASP A 157 -3.64 -9.01 -56.98
CA ASP A 157 -2.44 -9.88 -56.74
C ASP A 157 -1.26 -9.01 -56.24
N ARG A 158 -0.70 -9.08 -55.01
CA ARG A 158 -0.45 -10.20 -54.06
C ARG A 158 -0.05 -9.68 -52.67
N LEU A 159 -0.40 -10.47 -51.63
CA LEU A 159 0.37 -10.92 -50.44
C LEU A 159 1.06 -9.83 -49.59
N ASP A 160 0.86 -9.74 -48.27
CA ASP A 160 1.25 -10.71 -47.24
C ASP A 160 0.73 -10.20 -45.88
N ALA A 161 0.19 -11.11 -45.05
CA ALA A 161 -0.05 -10.88 -43.62
C ALA A 161 1.32 -11.00 -42.88
N PRO A 162 1.53 -10.41 -41.67
CA PRO A 162 0.84 -10.90 -40.48
C PRO A 162 0.58 -9.88 -39.36
N ASN A 163 -0.49 -10.14 -38.60
CA ASN A 163 -0.48 -10.20 -37.15
C ASN A 163 0.31 -9.11 -36.38
N GLY A 164 -0.28 -7.92 -36.28
CA GLY A 164 0.09 -6.91 -35.29
C GLY A 164 -0.75 -7.06 -34.02
N ALA A 165 -0.75 -8.27 -33.43
CA ALA A 165 -1.03 -8.38 -32.00
C ALA A 165 0.15 -7.68 -31.32
N GLN A 166 -0.01 -6.38 -31.08
CA GLN A 166 0.86 -5.67 -30.18
C GLN A 166 0.65 -6.34 -28.83
N THR A 167 1.57 -7.24 -28.53
CA THR A 167 2.04 -7.48 -27.19
C THR A 167 2.28 -6.10 -26.60
N ILE A 168 1.26 -5.58 -25.93
CA ILE A 168 1.48 -4.68 -24.81
C ILE A 168 2.38 -5.53 -23.93
N THR A 169 3.66 -5.19 -23.99
CA THR A 169 4.64 -5.67 -23.04
C THR A 169 4.05 -5.29 -21.70
N ASP A 170 3.47 -6.31 -21.07
CA ASP A 170 3.03 -6.36 -19.69
C ASP A 170 4.29 -6.22 -18.83
N GLU A 171 4.94 -5.07 -18.95
CA GLU A 171 5.80 -4.49 -17.92
C GLU A 171 4.90 -3.57 -17.07
N CYS A 172 3.65 -4.01 -16.86
CA CYS A 172 2.87 -3.60 -15.72
C CYS A 172 3.64 -4.14 -14.52
N SER A 173 4.34 -3.23 -13.83
CA SER A 173 4.82 -3.34 -12.45
C SER A 173 4.61 -4.74 -11.90
N GLU A 174 5.67 -5.56 -11.88
CA GLU A 174 5.70 -6.83 -11.15
C GLU A 174 5.50 -6.51 -9.66
N GLN A 175 4.27 -6.17 -9.27
CA GLN A 175 3.85 -6.14 -7.88
C GLN A 175 3.99 -7.60 -7.45
N ALA A 176 5.12 -7.89 -6.82
CA ALA A 176 5.51 -9.22 -6.41
C ALA A 176 4.38 -9.80 -5.55
N THR A 177 3.56 -10.64 -6.16
CA THR A 177 2.52 -11.39 -5.46
C THR A 177 3.24 -12.49 -4.69
N VAL A 178 3.74 -12.12 -3.51
CA VAL A 178 4.39 -13.06 -2.60
C VAL A 178 3.36 -14.09 -2.14
N SER A 179 3.82 -15.31 -1.93
CA SER A 179 2.98 -16.37 -1.39
C SER A 179 2.48 -16.02 0.02
N ALA A 180 1.39 -16.67 0.45
CA ALA A 180 0.85 -16.45 1.80
C ALA A 180 1.85 -16.78 2.92
N GLU A 181 2.74 -17.75 2.69
CA GLU A 181 3.82 -18.11 3.63
C GLU A 181 4.87 -17.00 3.71
N GLU A 182 5.31 -16.47 2.56
CA GLU A 182 6.25 -15.35 2.52
C GLU A 182 5.66 -14.08 3.13
N LEU A 183 4.37 -13.81 2.92
CA LEU A 183 3.68 -12.68 3.57
C LEU A 183 3.68 -12.81 5.09
N GLN A 184 3.51 -14.03 5.61
CA GLN A 184 3.61 -14.29 7.04
C GLN A 184 5.02 -14.04 7.55
N ASP A 185 6.06 -14.50 6.83
CA ASP A 185 7.45 -14.22 7.19
C ASP A 185 7.76 -12.71 7.19
N GLN A 186 7.20 -11.96 6.25
CA GLN A 186 7.32 -10.50 6.23
C GLN A 186 6.61 -9.85 7.43
N MET A 187 5.43 -10.34 7.80
CA MET A 187 4.71 -9.89 8.99
C MET A 187 5.49 -10.17 10.27
N ASP A 188 6.12 -11.35 10.37
CA ASP A 188 6.93 -11.75 11.51
C ASP A 188 8.19 -10.88 11.61
N GLN A 189 8.84 -10.57 10.48
CA GLN A 189 9.96 -9.63 10.43
C GLN A 189 9.55 -8.23 10.88
N PHE A 190 8.43 -7.71 10.37
CA PHE A 190 7.87 -6.43 10.78
C PHE A 190 7.61 -6.40 12.29
N THR A 191 6.94 -7.43 12.80
CA THR A 191 6.63 -7.58 14.22
C THR A 191 7.92 -7.63 15.06
N HIS A 192 8.94 -8.36 14.60
CA HIS A 192 10.22 -8.44 15.29
C HIS A 192 10.90 -7.06 15.41
N ILE A 193 10.90 -6.27 14.33
CA ILE A 193 11.45 -4.92 14.35
C ILE A 193 10.68 -4.05 15.34
N MET A 194 9.34 -4.12 15.34
CA MET A 194 8.51 -3.37 16.29
C MET A 194 8.79 -3.76 17.74
N GLN A 195 9.02 -5.05 18.03
CA GLN A 195 9.43 -5.51 19.36
C GLN A 195 10.81 -4.98 19.75
N GLN A 196 11.78 -4.92 18.82
CA GLN A 196 13.10 -4.35 19.09
C GLN A 196 13.02 -2.85 19.38
N LYS A 197 12.29 -2.09 18.55
CA LYS A 197 12.02 -0.65 18.78
C LYS A 197 11.39 -0.42 20.15
N PHE A 198 10.46 -1.31 20.54
CA PHE A 198 9.87 -1.26 21.87
C PHE A 198 10.91 -1.42 22.98
N LEU A 199 11.82 -2.39 22.88
CA LEU A 199 12.86 -2.61 23.88
C LEU A 199 13.87 -1.45 23.97
N LEU A 200 14.19 -0.84 22.82
CA LEU A 200 15.03 0.35 22.73
C LEU A 200 14.35 1.58 23.33
N GLY A 201 13.01 1.57 23.42
CA GLY A 201 12.23 2.68 23.94
C GLY A 201 12.08 3.79 22.92
N GLU A 202 11.94 3.42 21.64
CA GLU A 202 11.75 4.39 20.55
C GLU A 202 10.28 4.78 20.38
N ASP A 203 9.37 4.05 21.01
CA ASP A 203 7.92 4.17 20.84
C ASP A 203 7.27 5.12 21.87
N ASN A 204 7.97 6.20 22.22
CA ASN A 204 7.56 7.09 23.33
C ASN A 204 6.29 7.90 23.03
N GLU A 205 5.92 8.02 21.75
CA GLU A 205 4.71 8.70 21.32
C GLU A 205 3.44 7.93 21.73
N TYR A 206 3.53 6.59 21.77
CA TYR A 206 2.38 5.72 22.04
C TYR A 206 2.45 5.05 23.42
N LEU A 207 3.63 4.98 24.03
CA LEU A 207 3.81 4.45 25.38
C LEU A 207 4.72 5.29 26.26
N ASP A 208 4.25 5.51 27.49
CA ASP A 208 5.05 6.13 28.53
C ASP A 208 5.97 5.09 29.20
N TYR A 209 7.19 4.96 28.67
CA TYR A 209 8.21 4.06 29.21
C TYR A 209 8.56 4.34 30.67
N SER A 210 8.33 5.55 31.18
CA SER A 210 8.59 5.87 32.58
C SER A 210 7.76 4.98 33.52
N LYS A 211 6.56 4.58 33.09
CA LYS A 211 5.69 3.68 33.84
C LYS A 211 6.19 2.25 33.88
N ILE A 212 7.02 1.84 32.91
CA ILE A 212 7.57 0.49 32.81
C ILE A 212 8.95 0.45 33.48
N ASP A 213 9.78 1.44 33.17
CA ASP A 213 11.17 1.52 33.62
C ASP A 213 11.27 1.68 35.14
N ASN A 214 10.25 2.23 35.79
CA ASN A 214 10.17 2.41 37.24
C ASN A 214 9.23 1.40 37.94
N ASP A 215 8.62 0.46 37.21
CA ASP A 215 7.73 -0.55 37.80
C ASP A 215 8.55 -1.72 38.37
N GLU A 216 8.68 -1.75 39.69
CA GLU A 216 9.38 -2.81 40.42
C GLU A 216 8.63 -4.15 40.38
N THR A 217 7.31 -4.16 40.12
CA THR A 217 6.53 -5.41 40.08
C THR A 217 6.90 -6.31 38.90
N LEU A 218 7.55 -5.73 37.87
CA LEU A 218 8.05 -6.46 36.72
C LEU A 218 9.38 -7.18 37.00
N ASP A 219 10.06 -6.86 38.10
CA ASP A 219 11.32 -7.54 38.48
C ASP A 219 11.07 -8.98 38.93
N ASP A 220 9.90 -9.27 39.50
CA ASP A 220 9.48 -10.60 39.95
C ASP A 220 9.30 -11.58 38.78
N HIS A 221 9.02 -11.09 37.58
CA HIS A 221 8.84 -11.90 36.37
C HIS A 221 10.09 -12.74 36.08
N TRP A 222 11.27 -12.13 36.19
CA TRP A 222 12.54 -12.81 35.90
C TRP A 222 12.97 -13.77 37.00
N GLN A 223 12.63 -13.46 38.25
CA GLN A 223 12.91 -14.36 39.37
C GLN A 223 12.12 -15.67 39.25
N ARG A 224 10.87 -15.61 38.77
CA ARG A 224 10.05 -16.80 38.55
C ARG A 224 10.57 -17.66 37.39
N GLU A 225 10.87 -17.03 36.26
CA GLU A 225 11.40 -17.73 35.07
C GLU A 225 12.76 -18.39 35.36
N ALA A 226 13.68 -17.66 36.01
CA ALA A 226 15.00 -18.19 36.35
C ALA A 226 14.94 -19.39 37.30
N ASN A 227 13.95 -19.44 38.20
CA ASN A 227 13.73 -20.60 39.05
C ASN A 227 13.16 -21.78 38.25
N HIS A 228 12.23 -21.52 37.32
CA HIS A 228 11.65 -22.55 36.45
C HIS A 228 12.69 -23.18 35.52
N ASP A 229 13.54 -22.38 34.87
CA ASP A 229 14.64 -22.86 34.04
C ASP A 229 15.65 -23.71 34.84
N ALA A 230 15.91 -23.31 36.10
CA ALA A 230 16.78 -24.07 36.99
C ALA A 230 16.16 -25.41 37.41
N GLU A 231 14.85 -25.44 37.65
CA GLU A 231 14.10 -26.67 37.93
C GLU A 231 14.06 -27.59 36.70
N GLU A 232 13.72 -27.09 35.51
CA GLU A 232 13.69 -27.90 34.28
C GLU A 232 15.06 -28.52 33.97
N LYS A 233 16.14 -27.76 34.12
CA LYS A 233 17.50 -28.28 33.96
C LYS A 233 17.82 -29.39 34.96
N TYR A 234 17.31 -29.29 36.18
CA TYR A 234 17.48 -30.32 37.21
C TYR A 234 16.73 -31.62 36.86
N PHE A 235 15.59 -31.53 36.17
CA PHE A 235 14.82 -32.71 35.73
C PHE A 235 15.33 -33.33 34.42
N ALA A 236 16.02 -32.58 33.56
CA ALA A 236 16.57 -33.09 32.31
C ALA A 236 17.90 -33.88 32.47
N GLU A 237 18.49 -33.89 33.67
CA GLU A 237 19.75 -34.58 33.99
C GLU A 237 19.56 -35.95 34.71
N ASP A 238 18.34 -36.50 34.77
CA ASP A 238 18.02 -37.88 35.22
C ASP A 238 17.39 -38.73 34.08
#